data_AF-A0A7S1RSE4-F1
#
_entry.id   AF-A0A7S1RSE4-F1
#
_cell.length_a   1.000
_cell.length_b   1.000
_cell.length_c   1.000
_cell.angle_alpha   90.00
_cell.angle_beta   90.00
_cell.angle_gamma   90.00
#
_symmetry.space_group_name_H-M   'P 1'
#
loop_
_entity.id
_entity.type
_entity.pdbx_description
1 polymer ?
#
loop_
_entity_poly.entity_id
_entity_poly.type
_entity_poly.pdbx_seq_one_letter_code
_entity_poly.pdbx_strand_id
1 'polypeptide(L)'
;MLTAWAHSGRLGAQLPELFPANKAGFLVGFPVAAKAFDEFWPRVEDFVLRHAPQLFPADVANPGYLAQLRAECMEVGPALGKVNKFCTAGDELWQFLHPNLHIDNAFFFRDASGLQDCGLLDWGGAGTGFLLSQFVSGGGALSLAGAEMRVAHTDALVACYFETLAEFGGPRLDARDMQLRVALMDMAYVIGSMRLTETGRPGDVYEYLPKEAYAGVRGLDDPAFAADSIEALMLRSVVMMLVEGIKTWKGRGYHRLFSDWRAAHVK
;
A
#
# COMPACT_ATOMS: atom_id res chain seq x y z
N MET A 1 8.56 17.38 -9.34
CA MET A 1 9.81 16.62 -9.64
C MET A 1 10.85 16.74 -8.53
N LEU A 2 10.41 16.58 -7.29
CA LEU A 2 11.25 16.80 -6.10
C LEU A 2 12.31 15.69 -5.93
N THR A 3 11.88 14.43 -5.96
CA THR A 3 12.74 13.28 -5.72
C THR A 3 13.87 13.16 -6.74
N ALA A 4 13.60 13.46 -8.02
CA ALA A 4 14.63 13.51 -9.05
C ALA A 4 15.64 14.65 -8.82
N TRP A 5 15.18 15.81 -8.34
CA TRP A 5 16.07 16.92 -7.98
C TRP A 5 16.92 16.62 -6.75
N ALA A 6 16.38 15.89 -5.79
CA ALA A 6 17.15 15.38 -4.66
C ALA A 6 18.28 14.45 -5.16
N HIS A 7 17.98 13.55 -6.11
CA HIS A 7 18.99 12.65 -6.68
C HIS A 7 20.07 13.36 -7.47
N SER A 8 19.70 14.34 -8.29
CA SER A 8 20.63 15.11 -9.10
C SER A 8 21.37 16.21 -8.34
N GLY A 9 21.15 16.35 -7.02
CA GLY A 9 21.77 17.38 -6.18
C GLY A 9 21.22 18.79 -6.39
N ARG A 10 20.15 18.96 -7.16
CA ARG A 10 19.52 20.26 -7.47
C ARG A 10 18.83 20.90 -6.25
N LEU A 11 18.55 20.13 -5.21
CA LEU A 11 18.02 20.65 -3.94
C LEU A 11 19.11 21.15 -2.97
N GLY A 12 20.38 21.11 -3.38
CA GLY A 12 21.53 21.58 -2.59
C GLY A 12 22.25 20.46 -1.85
N ALA A 13 23.56 20.64 -1.66
CA ALA A 13 24.44 19.65 -1.04
C ALA A 13 24.15 19.43 0.45
N GLN A 14 23.51 20.38 1.12
CA GLN A 14 23.13 20.29 2.53
C GLN A 14 21.94 19.36 2.79
N LEU A 15 21.23 18.88 1.76
CA LEU A 15 19.99 18.10 1.92
C LEU A 15 20.18 16.84 2.79
N PRO A 16 21.23 16.01 2.63
CA PRO A 16 21.41 14.82 3.47
C PRO A 16 21.74 15.15 4.93
N GLU A 17 22.31 16.33 5.20
CA GLU A 17 22.58 16.80 6.57
C GLU A 17 21.30 17.30 7.26
N LEU A 18 20.45 18.00 6.52
CA LEU A 18 19.16 18.49 7.01
C LEU A 18 18.13 17.38 7.18
N PHE A 19 18.18 16.37 6.31
CA PHE A 19 17.24 15.24 6.27
C PHE A 19 18.01 13.92 6.18
N PRO A 20 18.69 13.48 7.25
CA PRO A 20 19.44 12.24 7.23
C PRO A 20 18.50 11.03 7.04
N ALA A 21 18.93 10.06 6.23
CA ALA A 21 18.18 8.83 6.02
C ALA A 21 18.16 7.97 7.30
N ASN A 22 16.99 7.70 7.85
CA ASN A 22 16.83 6.69 8.89
C ASN A 22 16.48 5.33 8.27
N LYS A 23 17.49 4.62 7.76
CA LYS A 23 17.32 3.29 7.16
C LYS A 23 17.08 2.21 8.21
N ALA A 24 17.61 2.40 9.42
CA ALA A 24 17.55 1.43 10.48
C ALA A 24 16.10 1.28 10.98
N GLY A 25 15.59 0.06 10.95
CA GLY A 25 14.24 -0.23 11.45
C GLY A 25 13.11 0.09 10.48
N PHE A 26 13.40 0.52 9.24
CA PHE A 26 12.35 0.62 8.22
C PHE A 26 11.83 -0.77 7.83
N LEU A 27 10.51 -0.89 7.77
CA LEU A 27 9.81 -2.13 7.46
C LEU A 27 8.77 -1.86 6.37
N VAL A 28 8.89 -2.56 5.24
CA VAL A 28 7.84 -2.62 4.21
C VAL A 28 6.60 -3.37 4.70
N GLY A 29 6.77 -4.23 5.70
CA GLY A 29 5.72 -4.95 6.39
C GLY A 29 6.29 -5.65 7.61
N PHE A 30 5.45 -5.81 8.63
CA PHE A 30 5.83 -6.51 9.86
C PHE A 30 5.75 -8.02 9.63
N PRO A 31 6.81 -8.79 9.95
CA PRO A 31 6.71 -10.25 9.98
C PRO A 31 5.55 -10.71 10.85
N VAL A 32 4.72 -11.58 10.31
CA VAL A 32 3.57 -12.14 11.01
C VAL A 32 3.86 -13.61 11.30
N ALA A 33 3.99 -13.94 12.58
CA ALA A 33 4.17 -15.32 13.00
C ALA A 33 2.89 -16.13 12.75
N ALA A 34 3.02 -17.44 12.48
CA ALA A 34 1.88 -18.33 12.25
C ALA A 34 0.82 -18.24 13.37
N LYS A 35 1.27 -18.19 14.63
CA LYS A 35 0.38 -18.03 15.79
C LYS A 35 -0.49 -16.76 15.72
N ALA A 36 0.07 -15.65 15.23
CA ALA A 36 -0.70 -14.40 15.11
C ALA A 36 -1.84 -14.56 14.09
N PHE A 37 -1.64 -15.31 12.99
CA PHE A 37 -2.72 -15.62 12.06
C PHE A 37 -3.85 -16.40 12.73
N ASP A 38 -3.55 -17.41 13.56
CA ASP A 38 -4.58 -18.15 14.29
C ASP A 38 -5.43 -17.24 15.18
N GLU A 39 -4.83 -16.17 15.71
CA GLU A 39 -5.51 -15.20 16.57
C GLU A 39 -6.43 -14.25 15.80
N PHE A 40 -5.97 -13.60 14.71
CA PHE A 40 -6.79 -12.59 14.02
C PHE A 40 -7.63 -13.14 12.85
N TRP A 41 -7.24 -14.27 12.24
CA TRP A 41 -7.91 -14.80 11.06
C TRP A 41 -9.41 -15.07 11.25
N PRO A 42 -9.88 -15.63 12.38
CA PRO A 42 -11.32 -15.80 12.60
C PRO A 42 -12.11 -14.48 12.51
N ARG A 43 -11.49 -13.33 12.83
CA ARG A 43 -12.12 -12.01 12.71
C ARG A 43 -12.21 -11.52 11.26
N VAL A 44 -11.22 -11.87 10.44
CA VAL A 44 -11.26 -11.65 8.98
C VAL A 44 -12.40 -12.45 8.37
N GLU A 45 -12.50 -13.74 8.69
CA GLU A 45 -13.58 -14.60 8.20
C GLU A 45 -14.95 -14.10 8.65
N ASP A 46 -15.09 -13.71 9.92
CA ASP A 46 -16.34 -13.20 10.45
C ASP A 46 -16.75 -11.88 9.77
N PHE A 47 -15.80 -10.96 9.54
CA PHE A 47 -16.05 -9.72 8.81
C PHE A 47 -16.51 -9.99 7.37
N VAL A 48 -15.76 -10.79 6.62
CA VAL A 48 -16.01 -11.03 5.19
C VAL A 48 -17.26 -11.88 4.96
N LEU A 49 -17.52 -12.90 5.79
CA LEU A 49 -18.61 -13.85 5.54
C LEU A 49 -19.90 -13.52 6.28
N ARG A 50 -19.86 -12.76 7.38
CA ARG A 50 -21.04 -12.53 8.24
C ARG A 50 -21.44 -11.06 8.36
N HIS A 51 -20.51 -10.15 8.60
CA HIS A 51 -20.87 -8.75 8.91
C HIS A 51 -20.95 -7.87 7.68
N ALA A 52 -20.01 -8.04 6.75
CA ALA A 52 -19.89 -7.18 5.57
C ALA A 52 -19.71 -7.95 4.24
N PRO A 53 -20.38 -9.11 3.98
CA PRO A 53 -20.21 -9.86 2.73
C PRO A 53 -20.54 -9.04 1.48
N GLN A 54 -21.44 -8.08 1.60
CA GLN A 54 -21.86 -7.19 0.51
C GLN A 54 -20.79 -6.17 0.07
N LEU A 55 -19.70 -6.00 0.83
CA LEU A 55 -18.54 -5.20 0.40
C LEU A 55 -17.63 -5.96 -0.58
N PHE A 56 -17.87 -7.25 -0.77
CA PHE A 56 -17.03 -8.15 -1.54
C PHE A 56 -17.79 -8.80 -2.70
N PRO A 57 -17.13 -9.04 -3.85
CA PRO A 57 -17.64 -9.96 -4.85
C PRO A 57 -17.91 -11.35 -4.27
N ALA A 58 -18.89 -12.08 -4.83
CA ALA A 58 -19.28 -13.38 -4.33
C ALA A 58 -18.17 -14.45 -4.37
N ASP A 59 -17.19 -14.30 -5.28
CA ASP A 59 -16.03 -15.19 -5.35
C ASP A 59 -14.94 -14.85 -4.31
N VAL A 60 -15.03 -13.69 -3.66
CA VAL A 60 -14.18 -13.25 -2.55
C VAL A 60 -14.86 -13.50 -1.20
N ALA A 61 -16.17 -13.20 -1.07
CA ALA A 61 -16.99 -13.58 0.08
C ALA A 61 -17.34 -15.09 0.06
N ASN A 62 -16.30 -15.92 -0.02
CA ASN A 62 -16.40 -17.35 -0.20
C ASN A 62 -15.51 -18.08 0.82
N PRO A 63 -16.04 -19.05 1.60
CA PRO A 63 -15.24 -19.78 2.59
C PRO A 63 -14.03 -20.50 2.01
N GLY A 64 -14.14 -21.06 0.80
CA GLY A 64 -13.04 -21.74 0.12
C GLY A 64 -11.94 -20.77 -0.29
N TYR A 65 -12.29 -19.58 -0.79
CA TYR A 65 -11.31 -18.53 -1.09
C TYR A 65 -10.59 -18.07 0.18
N LEU A 66 -11.31 -17.82 1.27
CA LEU A 66 -10.67 -17.41 2.53
C LEU A 66 -9.76 -18.51 3.10
N ALA A 67 -10.15 -19.78 3.03
CA ALA A 67 -9.27 -20.88 3.43
C ALA A 67 -7.97 -20.91 2.61
N GLN A 68 -8.05 -20.67 1.29
CA GLN A 68 -6.87 -20.56 0.43
C GLN A 68 -6.02 -19.34 0.82
N LEU A 69 -6.62 -18.15 0.89
CA LEU A 69 -5.96 -16.91 1.24
C LEU A 69 -5.22 -17.02 2.58
N ARG A 70 -5.84 -17.67 3.58
CA ARG A 70 -5.22 -17.98 4.87
C ARG A 70 -3.92 -18.75 4.71
N ALA A 71 -3.98 -19.86 3.98
CA ALA A 71 -2.82 -20.74 3.80
C ALA A 71 -1.68 -20.01 3.11
N GLU A 72 -1.99 -19.23 2.07
CA GLU A 72 -1.03 -18.42 1.34
C GLU A 72 -0.40 -17.34 2.23
N CYS A 73 -1.20 -16.60 3.00
CA CYS A 73 -0.71 -15.59 3.94
C CYS A 73 0.16 -16.19 5.05
N MET A 74 -0.20 -17.37 5.58
CA MET A 74 0.60 -18.09 6.59
C MET A 74 1.96 -18.52 6.06
N GLU A 75 2.06 -18.80 4.76
CA GLU A 75 3.34 -19.12 4.11
C GLU A 75 4.20 -17.87 3.89
N VAL A 76 3.57 -16.74 3.53
CA VAL A 76 4.25 -15.46 3.27
C VAL A 76 4.71 -14.78 4.56
N GLY A 77 3.88 -14.77 5.61
CA GLY A 77 4.08 -13.98 6.83
C GLY A 77 5.46 -14.12 7.49
N PRO A 78 5.98 -15.35 7.71
CA PRO A 78 7.32 -15.57 8.25
C PRO A 78 8.46 -15.07 7.35
N ALA A 79 8.24 -14.98 6.04
CA ALA A 79 9.25 -14.56 5.07
C ALA A 79 9.31 -13.04 4.89
N LEU A 80 8.40 -12.26 5.48
CA LEU A 80 8.35 -10.80 5.31
C LEU A 80 9.62 -10.09 5.76
N GLY A 81 10.40 -10.67 6.69
CA GLY A 81 11.73 -10.13 7.05
C GLY A 81 12.73 -10.21 5.89
N LYS A 82 12.70 -11.31 5.11
CA LYS A 82 13.52 -11.47 3.90
C LYS A 82 13.02 -10.57 2.77
N VAL A 83 11.70 -10.46 2.62
CA VAL A 83 11.07 -9.52 1.67
C VAL A 83 11.49 -8.08 1.98
N ASN A 84 11.46 -7.68 3.25
CA ASN A 84 11.89 -6.34 3.66
C ASN A 84 13.34 -6.08 3.25
N LYS A 85 14.25 -7.00 3.57
CA LYS A 85 15.66 -6.88 3.20
C LYS A 85 15.86 -6.79 1.69
N PHE A 86 15.13 -7.58 0.92
CA PHE A 86 15.18 -7.55 -0.54
C PHE A 86 14.68 -6.22 -1.10
N CYS A 87 13.48 -5.79 -0.70
CA CYS A 87 12.85 -4.59 -1.24
C CYS A 87 13.69 -3.33 -0.93
N THR A 88 14.24 -3.23 0.27
CA THR A 88 14.95 -2.05 0.77
C THR A 88 16.45 -2.00 0.41
N ALA A 89 16.96 -3.00 -0.30
CA ALA A 89 18.35 -3.03 -0.74
C ALA A 89 18.59 -2.03 -1.89
N GLY A 90 19.60 -1.18 -1.74
CA GLY A 90 19.96 -0.15 -2.73
C GLY A 90 19.88 1.24 -2.12
N ASP A 91 21.00 1.98 -2.11
CA ASP A 91 21.07 3.31 -1.52
C ASP A 91 20.33 4.35 -2.38
N GLU A 92 20.25 4.11 -3.69
CA GLU A 92 19.50 4.89 -4.66
C GLU A 92 17.98 4.85 -4.45
N LEU A 93 17.48 3.96 -3.60
CA LEU A 93 16.06 3.91 -3.22
C LEU A 93 15.74 4.76 -1.98
N TRP A 94 16.72 5.47 -1.43
CA TRP A 94 16.55 6.31 -0.24
C TRP A 94 16.76 7.77 -0.61
N GLN A 95 15.68 8.54 -0.57
CA GLN A 95 15.73 9.91 -1.04
C GLN A 95 14.72 10.84 -0.37
N PHE A 96 14.97 12.14 -0.41
CA PHE A 96 13.98 13.15 -0.05
C PHE A 96 12.72 13.01 -0.90
N LEU A 97 11.59 12.81 -0.22
CA LEU A 97 10.31 12.52 -0.84
C LEU A 97 9.15 13.13 -0.04
N HIS A 98 8.01 13.24 -0.72
CA HIS A 98 6.73 13.59 -0.10
C HIS A 98 6.13 12.32 0.52
N PRO A 99 5.71 12.29 1.79
CA PRO A 99 5.28 11.04 2.43
C PRO A 99 3.87 10.60 2.00
N ASN A 100 3.09 11.49 1.41
CA ASN A 100 1.68 11.29 1.08
C ASN A 100 1.38 11.75 -0.37
N LEU A 101 1.57 10.87 -1.35
CA LEU A 101 1.36 11.13 -2.78
C LEU A 101 -0.01 10.67 -3.29
N HIS A 102 -1.03 10.75 -2.45
CA HIS A 102 -2.41 10.67 -2.92
C HIS A 102 -2.75 11.85 -3.83
N ILE A 103 -3.66 11.65 -4.79
CA ILE A 103 -3.96 12.65 -5.83
C ILE A 103 -4.63 13.91 -5.27
N ASP A 104 -5.27 13.81 -4.11
CA ASP A 104 -5.86 14.91 -3.35
C ASP A 104 -4.80 15.83 -2.71
N ASN A 105 -3.56 15.37 -2.57
CA ASN A 105 -2.40 16.18 -2.19
C ASN A 105 -1.69 16.85 -3.36
N ALA A 106 -2.30 16.85 -4.54
CA ALA A 106 -1.80 17.56 -5.70
C ALA A 106 -2.81 18.60 -6.19
N PHE A 107 -2.32 19.74 -6.66
CA PHE A 107 -3.11 20.69 -7.44
C PHE A 107 -2.56 20.73 -8.86
N PHE A 108 -3.47 20.75 -9.84
CA PHE A 108 -3.13 20.69 -11.26
C PHE A 108 -3.47 22.02 -11.92
N PHE A 109 -2.60 22.49 -12.80
CA PHE A 109 -2.82 23.70 -13.59
C PHE A 109 -2.28 23.51 -15.01
N ARG A 110 -2.64 24.41 -15.92
CA ARG A 110 -2.02 24.47 -17.24
C ARG A 110 -1.10 25.67 -17.29
N ASP A 111 0.09 25.47 -17.85
CA ASP A 111 1.01 26.57 -18.11
C ASP A 111 0.55 27.43 -19.30
N ALA A 112 1.31 28.47 -19.62
CA ALA A 112 1.00 29.38 -20.74
C ALA A 112 1.02 28.70 -22.12
N SER A 113 1.61 27.50 -22.24
CA SER A 113 1.62 26.70 -23.47
C SER A 113 0.49 25.65 -23.53
N GLY A 114 -0.32 25.55 -22.46
CA GLY A 114 -1.41 24.60 -22.35
C GLY A 114 -0.99 23.22 -21.81
N LEU A 115 0.28 23.04 -21.47
CA LEU A 115 0.80 21.81 -20.87
C LEU A 115 0.32 21.70 -19.42
N GLN A 116 -0.10 20.50 -19.02
CA GLN A 116 -0.54 20.24 -17.64
C GLN A 116 0.69 20.09 -16.74
N ASP A 117 0.66 20.81 -15.62
CA ASP A 117 1.66 20.74 -14.55
C ASP A 117 0.94 20.56 -13.20
N CYS A 118 1.69 20.24 -12.16
CA CYS A 118 1.16 20.04 -10.82
C CYS A 118 2.10 20.56 -9.72
N GLY A 119 1.51 21.04 -8.64
CA GLY A 119 2.21 21.21 -7.36
C GLY A 119 1.69 20.25 -6.30
N LEU A 120 2.42 20.16 -5.19
CA LEU A 120 2.08 19.31 -4.04
C LEU A 120 1.66 20.17 -2.85
N LEU A 121 0.69 19.67 -2.10
CA LEU A 121 0.21 20.17 -0.81
C LEU A 121 0.68 19.23 0.30
N ASP A 122 0.43 19.60 1.57
CA ASP A 122 0.65 18.73 2.72
C ASP A 122 2.10 18.22 2.91
N TRP A 123 3.04 19.17 2.94
CA TRP A 123 4.46 18.90 3.15
C TRP A 123 4.82 18.39 4.56
N GLY A 124 3.83 18.11 5.40
CA GLY A 124 4.02 17.52 6.72
C GLY A 124 4.70 16.16 6.60
N GLY A 125 5.86 16.00 7.25
CA GLY A 125 6.62 14.74 7.20
C GLY A 125 7.49 14.55 5.94
N ALA A 126 7.61 15.56 5.07
CA ALA A 126 8.58 15.54 3.99
C ALA A 126 10.01 15.36 4.54
N GLY A 127 10.75 14.44 3.94
CA GLY A 127 12.05 14.02 4.45
C GLY A 127 12.64 12.90 3.63
N THR A 128 13.82 12.44 4.03
CA THR A 128 14.46 11.29 3.40
C THR A 128 13.75 10.00 3.80
N GLY A 129 13.14 9.34 2.82
CA GLY A 129 12.39 8.11 2.99
C GLY A 129 12.74 7.08 1.92
N PHE A 130 12.04 5.95 1.98
CA PHE A 130 12.20 4.86 1.03
C PHE A 130 11.28 5.05 -0.18
N LEU A 131 11.86 5.16 -1.37
CA LEU A 131 11.19 5.56 -2.61
C LEU A 131 9.96 4.71 -2.95
N LEU A 132 10.01 3.40 -2.74
CA LEU A 132 8.88 2.53 -3.08
C LEU A 132 7.69 2.66 -2.10
N SER A 133 7.87 3.33 -0.96
CA SER A 133 6.77 3.62 -0.04
C SER A 133 5.69 4.50 -0.70
N GLN A 134 6.05 5.25 -1.74
CA GLN A 134 5.16 6.08 -2.55
C GLN A 134 4.06 5.30 -3.27
N PHE A 135 4.19 3.98 -3.39
CA PHE A 135 3.15 3.14 -3.98
C PHE A 135 2.21 2.55 -2.93
N VAL A 136 2.73 1.95 -1.86
CA VAL A 136 1.94 0.96 -1.07
C VAL A 136 1.81 1.30 0.42
N SER A 137 2.58 2.25 0.96
CA SER A 137 2.52 2.58 2.38
C SER A 137 1.34 3.51 2.72
N GLY A 138 1.17 3.90 3.99
CA GLY A 138 0.02 4.70 4.49
C GLY A 138 -0.23 6.07 3.85
N GLY A 139 0.63 6.51 2.92
CA GLY A 139 0.42 7.67 2.02
C GLY A 139 0.78 7.38 0.56
N GLY A 140 0.90 6.10 0.19
CA GLY A 140 1.26 5.68 -1.16
C GLY A 140 0.04 5.62 -2.09
N ALA A 141 0.26 5.86 -3.38
CA ALA A 141 -0.79 6.02 -4.39
C ALA A 141 -1.74 4.81 -4.55
N LEU A 142 -1.35 3.61 -4.12
CA LEU A 142 -2.12 2.37 -4.25
C LEU A 142 -2.86 1.97 -2.98
N SER A 143 -2.54 2.53 -1.82
CA SER A 143 -3.08 2.05 -0.54
C SER A 143 -4.60 2.23 -0.42
N LEU A 144 -5.15 3.22 -1.11
CA LEU A 144 -6.60 3.50 -1.22
C LEU A 144 -7.15 3.27 -2.64
N ALA A 145 -6.35 2.71 -3.56
CA ALA A 145 -6.80 2.41 -4.90
C ALA A 145 -7.68 1.15 -4.90
N GLY A 146 -8.75 1.17 -5.70
CA GLY A 146 -9.59 0.00 -5.92
C GLY A 146 -8.81 -1.16 -6.52
N ALA A 147 -9.23 -2.39 -6.24
CA ALA A 147 -8.59 -3.61 -6.70
C ALA A 147 -8.54 -3.69 -8.23
N GLU A 148 -9.55 -3.18 -8.93
CA GLU A 148 -9.54 -3.08 -10.39
C GLU A 148 -8.33 -2.26 -10.89
N MET A 149 -8.13 -1.07 -10.32
CA MET A 149 -6.98 -0.21 -10.64
C MET A 149 -5.66 -0.88 -10.29
N ARG A 150 -5.57 -1.50 -9.11
CA ARG A 150 -4.34 -2.16 -8.64
C ARG A 150 -3.98 -3.34 -9.54
N VAL A 151 -4.95 -4.19 -9.89
CA VAL A 151 -4.74 -5.37 -10.73
C VAL A 151 -4.33 -4.97 -12.14
N ALA A 152 -5.01 -4.01 -12.75
CA ALA A 152 -4.81 -3.65 -14.14
C ALA A 152 -3.61 -2.72 -14.38
N HIS A 153 -3.30 -1.82 -13.44
CA HIS A 153 -2.45 -0.66 -13.74
C HIS A 153 -1.20 -0.50 -12.88
N THR A 154 -1.03 -1.25 -11.78
CA THR A 154 0.13 -1.08 -10.89
C THR A 154 1.46 -1.12 -11.65
N ASP A 155 1.66 -2.11 -12.53
CA ASP A 155 2.95 -2.28 -13.20
C ASP A 155 3.24 -1.15 -14.21
N ALA A 156 2.21 -0.66 -14.90
CA ALA A 156 2.30 0.47 -15.81
C ALA A 156 2.58 1.79 -15.06
N LEU A 157 1.95 1.99 -13.91
CA LEU A 157 2.18 3.15 -13.04
C LEU A 157 3.60 3.14 -12.48
N VAL A 158 4.11 1.98 -12.05
CA VAL A 158 5.49 1.83 -11.57
C VAL A 158 6.48 2.14 -12.69
N ALA A 159 6.28 1.59 -13.90
CA ALA A 159 7.14 1.88 -15.04
C ALA A 159 7.15 3.37 -15.39
N CYS A 160 5.96 3.96 -15.55
CA CYS A 160 5.79 5.39 -15.86
C CYS A 160 6.48 6.29 -14.80
N TYR A 161 6.33 5.96 -13.52
CA TYR A 161 6.96 6.71 -12.43
C TYR A 161 8.50 6.69 -12.56
N PHE A 162 9.10 5.53 -12.77
CA PHE A 162 10.56 5.40 -12.83
C PHE A 162 11.17 5.94 -14.13
N GLU A 163 10.45 5.81 -15.25
CA GLU A 163 10.82 6.46 -16.52
C GLU A 163 10.84 7.99 -16.36
N THR A 164 9.77 8.54 -15.79
CA THR A 164 9.64 9.98 -15.50
C THR A 164 10.71 10.43 -14.50
N LEU A 165 10.93 9.66 -13.43
CA LEU A 165 11.94 9.97 -12.42
C LEU A 165 13.34 10.07 -13.07
N ALA A 166 13.68 9.13 -13.95
CA ALA A 166 14.95 9.12 -14.67
C ALA A 166 15.08 10.28 -15.68
N GLU A 167 14.00 10.62 -16.40
CA GLU A 167 13.95 11.77 -17.32
C GLU A 167 14.35 13.07 -16.62
N PHE A 168 13.91 13.24 -15.37
CA PHE A 168 14.14 14.45 -14.59
C PHE A 168 15.38 14.42 -13.68
N GLY A 169 16.27 13.45 -13.89
CA GLY A 169 17.58 13.37 -13.23
C GLY A 169 17.64 12.45 -12.02
N GLY A 170 16.63 11.60 -11.83
CA GLY A 170 16.69 10.48 -10.89
C GLY A 170 17.46 9.26 -11.42
N PRO A 171 17.57 8.21 -10.60
CA PRO A 171 18.33 7.01 -10.97
C PRO A 171 17.64 6.26 -12.11
N ARG A 172 18.44 5.63 -12.97
CA ARG A 172 17.96 4.67 -13.96
C ARG A 172 17.86 3.30 -13.31
N LEU A 173 16.64 2.92 -12.94
CA LEU A 173 16.33 1.65 -12.29
C LEU A 173 15.67 0.70 -13.30
N ASP A 174 15.90 -0.60 -13.14
CA ASP A 174 15.21 -1.60 -13.97
C ASP A 174 13.72 -1.66 -13.58
N ALA A 175 12.84 -1.40 -14.55
CA ALA A 175 11.41 -1.33 -14.30
C ALA A 175 10.83 -2.65 -13.79
N ARG A 176 11.36 -3.80 -14.25
CA ARG A 176 10.86 -5.12 -13.81
C ARG A 176 11.26 -5.42 -12.37
N ASP A 177 12.49 -5.06 -11.97
CA ASP A 177 12.92 -5.16 -10.58
C ASP A 177 12.05 -4.28 -9.66
N MET A 178 11.75 -3.05 -10.09
CA MET A 178 10.89 -2.15 -9.30
C MET A 178 9.45 -2.65 -9.20
N GLN A 179 8.88 -3.18 -10.28
CA GLN A 179 7.55 -3.81 -10.28
C GLN A 179 7.49 -4.99 -9.31
N LEU A 180 8.50 -5.86 -9.33
CA LEU A 180 8.59 -6.99 -8.40
C LEU A 180 8.63 -6.53 -6.94
N ARG A 181 9.47 -5.53 -6.62
CA ARG A 181 9.57 -5.00 -5.26
C ARG A 181 8.26 -4.36 -4.81
N VAL A 182 7.63 -3.54 -5.65
CA VAL A 182 6.32 -2.93 -5.34
C VAL A 182 5.27 -4.00 -5.10
N ALA A 183 5.22 -5.06 -5.92
CA ALA A 183 4.28 -6.17 -5.73
C ALA A 183 4.51 -6.92 -4.41
N LEU A 184 5.76 -7.19 -4.04
CA LEU A 184 6.10 -7.84 -2.77
C LEU A 184 5.76 -6.95 -1.56
N MET A 185 5.95 -5.64 -1.68
CA MET A 185 5.57 -4.69 -0.64
C MET A 185 4.06 -4.57 -0.52
N ASP A 186 3.34 -4.52 -1.63
CA ASP A 186 1.87 -4.45 -1.63
C ASP A 186 1.27 -5.72 -1.02
N MET A 187 1.81 -6.89 -1.34
CA MET A 187 1.47 -8.16 -0.69
C MET A 187 1.65 -8.06 0.84
N ALA A 188 2.79 -7.55 1.30
CA ALA A 188 3.06 -7.39 2.73
C ALA A 188 2.07 -6.42 3.40
N TYR A 189 1.74 -5.34 2.71
CA TYR A 189 0.78 -4.35 3.15
C TYR A 189 -0.64 -4.92 3.26
N VAL A 190 -1.08 -5.71 2.26
CA VAL A 190 -2.37 -6.40 2.29
C VAL A 190 -2.49 -7.34 3.49
N ILE A 191 -1.45 -8.13 3.81
CA ILE A 191 -1.43 -8.95 5.03
C ILE A 191 -1.57 -8.08 6.28
N GLY A 192 -0.87 -6.95 6.33
CA GLY A 192 -0.96 -5.98 7.41
C GLY A 192 -2.38 -5.43 7.58
N SER A 193 -3.06 -5.09 6.48
CA SER A 193 -4.42 -4.53 6.49
C SER A 193 -5.46 -5.50 7.06
N MET A 194 -5.28 -6.81 6.93
CA MET A 194 -6.19 -7.82 7.50
C MET A 194 -6.31 -7.72 9.03
N ARG A 195 -5.27 -7.17 9.67
CA ARG A 195 -5.22 -6.93 11.11
C ARG A 195 -6.08 -5.76 11.57
N LEU A 196 -6.62 -4.96 10.65
CA LEU A 196 -7.63 -3.95 10.94
C LEU A 196 -8.95 -4.56 11.44
N THR A 197 -9.09 -5.90 11.37
CA THR A 197 -10.20 -6.62 12.01
C THR A 197 -9.97 -6.92 13.50
N GLU A 198 -8.78 -6.64 14.05
CA GLU A 198 -8.47 -6.82 15.47
C GLU A 198 -9.09 -5.70 16.31
N THR A 199 -10.25 -5.98 16.91
CA THR A 199 -11.01 -5.07 17.79
C THR A 199 -10.20 -4.52 18.96
N GLY A 200 -10.40 -3.23 19.27
CA GLY A 200 -9.77 -2.55 20.40
C GLY A 200 -8.40 -1.95 20.05
N ARG A 201 -8.09 -1.82 18.76
CA ARG A 201 -6.89 -1.12 18.28
C ARG A 201 -7.28 0.18 17.60
N PRO A 202 -6.48 1.24 17.72
CA PRO A 202 -6.69 2.44 16.93
C PRO A 202 -6.70 2.10 15.43
N GLY A 203 -7.74 2.54 14.73
CA GLY A 203 -7.99 2.31 13.32
C GLY A 203 -8.57 0.93 13.00
N ASP A 204 -9.22 0.22 13.93
CA ASP A 204 -9.92 -1.03 13.59
C ASP A 204 -11.25 -0.77 12.86
N VAL A 205 -11.72 -1.74 12.06
CA VAL A 205 -12.92 -1.60 11.22
C VAL A 205 -14.21 -1.37 12.02
N TYR A 206 -14.20 -1.58 13.33
CA TYR A 206 -15.36 -1.42 14.19
C TYR A 206 -15.31 -0.15 15.07
N GLU A 207 -14.22 0.62 15.01
CA GLU A 207 -14.03 1.80 15.86
C GLU A 207 -15.09 2.87 15.62
N TYR A 208 -15.39 3.14 14.34
CA TYR A 208 -16.34 4.20 13.92
C TYR A 208 -17.67 3.65 13.39
N LEU A 209 -17.77 2.34 13.18
CA LEU A 209 -19.00 1.68 12.77
C LEU A 209 -19.16 0.36 13.53
N PRO A 210 -20.13 0.25 14.46
CA PRO A 210 -20.37 -0.98 15.20
C PRO A 210 -20.62 -2.16 14.26
N LYS A 211 -20.19 -3.34 14.70
CA LYS A 211 -20.27 -4.59 13.96
C LYS A 211 -21.66 -4.88 13.39
N GLU A 212 -22.71 -4.64 14.17
CA GLU A 212 -24.10 -4.89 13.80
C GLU A 212 -24.61 -3.91 12.72
N ALA A 213 -24.01 -2.72 12.63
CA ALA A 213 -24.40 -1.70 11.66
C ALA A 213 -23.93 -2.02 10.23
N TYR A 214 -22.91 -2.87 10.08
CA TYR A 214 -22.44 -3.30 8.75
C TYR A 214 -23.53 -4.00 7.94
N ALA A 215 -24.51 -4.67 8.57
CA ALA A 215 -25.62 -5.31 7.86
C ALA A 215 -26.47 -4.32 7.04
N GLY A 216 -26.44 -3.01 7.37
CA GLY A 216 -27.15 -1.97 6.65
C GLY A 216 -26.36 -1.32 5.50
N VAL A 217 -25.05 -1.54 5.43
CA VAL A 217 -24.15 -0.93 4.43
C VAL A 217 -24.37 -1.59 3.07
N ARG A 218 -24.47 -0.81 1.99
CA ARG A 218 -24.78 -1.32 0.64
C ARG A 218 -23.59 -1.49 -0.30
N GLY A 219 -22.44 -0.92 0.05
CA GLY A 219 -21.25 -0.87 -0.80
C GLY A 219 -20.23 0.13 -0.25
N LEU A 220 -19.10 0.29 -0.93
CA LEU A 220 -18.08 1.27 -0.54
C LEU A 220 -18.51 2.73 -0.84
N ASP A 221 -19.58 2.91 -1.59
CA ASP A 221 -20.25 4.18 -1.88
C ASP A 221 -21.37 4.52 -0.87
N ASP A 222 -21.56 3.70 0.16
CA ASP A 222 -22.58 3.92 1.19
C ASP A 222 -22.38 5.26 1.93
N PRO A 223 -23.46 6.00 2.25
CA PRO A 223 -23.37 7.25 3.01
C PRO A 223 -22.56 7.17 4.31
N ALA A 224 -22.50 6.00 4.95
CA ALA A 224 -21.67 5.78 6.13
C ALA A 224 -20.17 6.07 5.88
N PHE A 225 -19.68 5.89 4.66
CA PHE A 225 -18.29 6.15 4.25
C PHE A 225 -18.09 7.51 3.59
N ALA A 226 -19.18 8.17 3.18
CA ALA A 226 -19.16 9.41 2.40
C ALA A 226 -19.51 10.67 3.21
N ALA A 227 -19.91 10.52 4.47
CA ALA A 227 -20.22 11.68 5.32
C ALA A 227 -19.01 12.61 5.48
N ASP A 228 -19.28 13.91 5.53
CA ASP A 228 -18.27 14.95 5.71
C ASP A 228 -17.89 15.08 7.19
N SER A 229 -17.22 14.05 7.70
CA SER A 229 -16.70 14.02 9.07
C SER A 229 -15.37 13.27 9.13
N ILE A 230 -14.59 13.55 10.19
CA ILE A 230 -13.31 12.87 10.42
C ILE A 230 -13.54 11.38 10.64
N GLU A 231 -14.57 11.01 11.38
CA GLU A 231 -14.93 9.62 11.68
C GLU A 231 -15.26 8.85 10.41
N ALA A 232 -16.04 9.43 9.50
CA ALA A 232 -16.38 8.81 8.22
C ALA A 232 -15.15 8.69 7.29
N LEU A 233 -14.28 9.70 7.26
CA LEU A 233 -12.99 9.65 6.56
C LEU A 233 -12.10 8.51 7.09
N MET A 234 -11.97 8.39 8.41
CA MET A 234 -11.17 7.34 9.05
C MET A 234 -11.76 5.96 8.79
N LEU A 235 -13.08 5.81 8.95
CA LEU A 235 -13.81 4.58 8.65
C LEU A 235 -13.60 4.15 7.19
N ARG A 236 -13.85 5.06 6.23
CA ARG A 236 -13.67 4.81 4.81
C ARG A 236 -12.25 4.33 4.52
N SER A 237 -11.24 5.01 5.05
CA SER A 237 -9.84 4.66 4.80
C SER A 237 -9.53 3.24 5.28
N VAL A 238 -9.91 2.90 6.52
CA VAL A 238 -9.69 1.58 7.11
C VAL A 238 -10.41 0.47 6.35
N VAL A 239 -11.70 0.69 6.04
CA VAL A 239 -12.50 -0.29 5.31
C VAL A 239 -11.99 -0.47 3.89
N MET A 240 -11.65 0.60 3.17
CA MET A 240 -11.10 0.51 1.81
C MET A 240 -9.77 -0.25 1.78
N MET A 241 -8.85 0.05 2.70
CA MET A 241 -7.56 -0.67 2.79
C MET A 241 -7.76 -2.17 2.94
N LEU A 242 -8.65 -2.59 3.85
CA LEU A 242 -8.96 -4.00 4.08
C LEU A 242 -9.67 -4.64 2.89
N VAL A 243 -10.77 -4.03 2.45
CA VAL A 243 -11.68 -4.60 1.43
C VAL A 243 -10.97 -4.70 0.08
N GLU A 244 -10.35 -3.62 -0.38
CA GLU A 244 -9.65 -3.61 -1.66
C GLU A 244 -8.34 -4.39 -1.59
N GLY A 245 -7.70 -4.48 -0.42
CA GLY A 245 -6.57 -5.37 -0.19
C GLY A 245 -6.90 -6.83 -0.41
N ILE A 246 -7.97 -7.34 0.21
CA ILE A 246 -8.41 -8.73 0.06
C ILE A 246 -8.80 -9.05 -1.39
N LYS A 247 -9.48 -8.13 -2.09
CA LYS A 247 -9.83 -8.28 -3.51
C LYS A 247 -8.59 -8.32 -4.39
N THR A 248 -7.59 -7.49 -4.11
CA THR A 248 -6.36 -7.37 -4.91
C THR A 248 -5.53 -8.65 -4.87
N TRP A 249 -5.52 -9.36 -3.74
CA TRP A 249 -4.66 -10.53 -3.54
C TRP A 249 -4.75 -11.56 -4.66
N LYS A 250 -5.98 -11.98 -5.00
CA LYS A 250 -6.25 -12.94 -6.08
C LYS A 250 -5.85 -12.37 -7.45
N GLY A 251 -6.27 -11.14 -7.75
CA GLY A 251 -6.08 -10.55 -9.07
C GLY A 251 -4.61 -10.28 -9.41
N ARG A 252 -3.78 -9.98 -8.42
CA ARG A 252 -2.33 -9.79 -8.59
C ARG A 252 -1.53 -11.08 -8.48
N GLY A 253 -2.16 -12.19 -8.08
CA GLY A 253 -1.49 -13.49 -7.95
C GLY A 253 -0.31 -13.47 -6.96
N TYR A 254 -0.47 -12.77 -5.82
CA TYR A 254 0.66 -12.49 -4.92
C TYR A 254 1.38 -13.74 -4.41
N HIS A 255 0.64 -14.81 -4.11
CA HIS A 255 1.26 -16.05 -3.65
C HIS A 255 2.19 -16.69 -4.69
N ARG A 256 1.77 -16.69 -5.96
CA ARG A 256 2.61 -17.19 -7.06
C ARG A 256 3.86 -16.33 -7.22
N LEU A 257 3.69 -15.00 -7.27
CA LEU A 257 4.81 -14.05 -7.38
C LEU A 257 5.81 -14.23 -6.23
N PHE A 258 5.32 -14.37 -5.00
CA PHE A 258 6.15 -14.65 -3.84
C PHE A 258 6.88 -15.98 -3.94
N SER A 259 6.20 -17.04 -4.39
CA SER A 259 6.78 -18.37 -4.55
C SER A 259 7.92 -18.37 -5.56
N ASP A 260 7.72 -17.71 -6.70
CA ASP A 260 8.73 -17.55 -7.76
C ASP A 260 9.93 -16.73 -7.25
N TRP A 261 9.67 -15.60 -6.57
CA TRP A 261 10.72 -14.79 -5.95
C TRP A 261 11.51 -15.59 -4.90
N ARG A 262 10.82 -16.31 -4.01
CA ARG A 262 11.45 -17.09 -2.94
C ARG A 262 12.36 -18.18 -3.51
N ALA A 263 11.90 -18.90 -4.54
CA ALA A 263 12.71 -19.93 -5.21
C ALA A 263 14.00 -19.36 -5.83
N ALA A 264 13.95 -18.13 -6.34
CA ALA A 264 15.09 -17.46 -6.95
C ALA A 264 16.07 -16.81 -5.94
N HIS A 265 15.58 -16.32 -4.81
CA HIS A 265 16.36 -15.44 -3.91
C HIS A 265 16.59 -15.99 -2.50
N VAL A 266 15.83 -17.00 -2.08
CA VAL A 266 15.87 -17.55 -0.74
C VAL A 266 16.29 -19.02 -0.82
N LYS A 267 17.59 -19.25 -0.66
CA LYS A 267 18.14 -20.59 -0.41
C LYS A 267 17.99 -20.98 1.06
#